data_AF-A0AB39WDQ5-F1
#
_entry.id   AF-A0AB39WDQ5-F1
#
_cell.length_a   1.000
_cell.length_b   1.000
_cell.length_c   1.000
_cell.angle_alpha   90.00
_cell.angle_beta   90.00
_cell.angle_gamma   90.00
#
_symmetry.space_group_name_H-M   'P 1'
#
loop_
_entity.id
_entity.type
_entity.pdbx_description
1 polymer ?
#
loop_
_entity_poly.entity_id
_entity_poly.type
_entity_poly.pdbx_seq_one_letter_code
_entity_poly.pdbx_strand_id
1 'polypeptide(L)'
;MRGKYFLIGCIAVITLSSCTDDSQYTSVVSNKIAITKLIFFDSNLAKLIGQAGASYHAAQTDFSDLLHPELTEGALTGRFSSINSSRVAHNVFAPEHIYNSTDQLSFRNIALSAPYFHNGSFKTVKEVIPFYNVRDISP
;
A
#
# COMPACT_ATOMS: atom_id res chain seq x y z
N MET A 1 21.49 -25.68 46.29
CA MET A 1 21.24 -24.37 45.64
C MET A 1 21.85 -24.20 44.25
N ARG A 2 22.86 -25.00 43.85
CA ARG A 2 23.58 -24.88 42.55
C ARG A 2 22.75 -25.22 41.29
N GLY A 3 21.82 -26.18 41.36
CA GLY A 3 21.04 -26.62 40.19
C GLY A 3 19.94 -25.65 39.72
N LYS A 4 19.43 -24.79 40.61
CA LYS A 4 18.39 -23.80 40.25
C LYS A 4 18.92 -22.69 39.36
N TYR A 5 20.17 -22.25 39.60
CA TYR A 5 20.82 -21.23 38.77
C TYR A 5 21.22 -21.76 37.38
N PHE A 6 21.57 -23.05 37.28
CA PHE A 6 21.83 -23.70 35.99
C PHE A 6 20.56 -23.77 35.12
N LEU A 7 19.43 -24.15 35.71
CA LEU A 7 18.14 -24.20 35.01
C LEU A 7 17.67 -22.81 34.56
N ILE A 8 17.84 -21.78 35.40
CA ILE A 8 17.52 -20.39 35.05
C ILE A 8 18.40 -19.89 33.89
N GLY A 9 19.69 -20.25 33.89
CA GLY A 9 20.60 -19.92 32.79
C GLY A 9 20.18 -20.55 31.46
N CYS A 10 19.78 -21.84 31.46
CA CYS A 10 19.32 -22.52 30.25
C CYS A 10 18.03 -21.90 29.69
N ILE A 11 17.08 -21.51 30.55
CA ILE A 11 15.83 -20.88 30.09
C ILE A 11 16.10 -19.50 29.47
N ALA A 12 17.01 -18.70 30.04
CA ALA A 12 17.37 -17.39 29.49
C ALA A 12 18.02 -17.48 28.10
N VAL A 13 18.86 -18.50 27.87
CA VAL A 13 19.50 -18.73 26.56
C VAL A 13 18.48 -19.15 25.50
N ILE A 14 17.51 -20.00 25.85
CA ILE A 14 16.46 -20.45 24.92
C ILE A 14 15.55 -19.27 24.53
N THR A 15 15.22 -18.37 25.46
CA THR A 15 14.39 -17.19 25.15
C THR A 15 15.07 -16.17 24.24
N LEU A 16 16.40 -16.14 24.19
CA LEU A 16 17.17 -15.21 23.35
C LEU A 16 17.44 -15.73 21.93
N SER A 17 17.32 -17.04 21.69
CA SER A 17 17.52 -17.65 20.35
C SER A 17 16.22 -17.89 19.57
N SER A 18 15.05 -17.53 20.12
CA SER A 18 13.77 -17.93 19.53
C SER A 18 13.26 -17.01 18.40
N CYS A 19 14.04 -16.00 17.98
CA CYS A 19 13.65 -15.08 16.90
C CYS A 19 14.77 -14.90 15.88
N THR A 20 14.91 -15.84 14.95
CA THR A 20 15.50 -15.56 13.64
C THR A 20 14.71 -16.34 12.59
N ASP A 21 13.53 -15.84 12.25
CA ASP A 21 12.85 -16.26 11.02
C ASP A 21 13.22 -15.22 9.94
N ASP A 22 14.50 -15.19 9.58
CA ASP A 22 14.99 -14.42 8.42
C ASP A 22 14.58 -15.19 7.17
N SER A 23 13.27 -15.26 6.92
CA SER A 23 12.78 -15.59 5.60
C SER A 23 13.33 -14.53 4.66
N GLN A 24 14.38 -14.89 3.91
CA GLN A 24 14.99 -14.02 2.92
C GLN A 24 13.95 -13.76 1.84
N TYR A 25 13.21 -12.66 1.99
CA TYR A 25 12.31 -12.17 0.97
C TYR A 25 13.15 -11.81 -0.25
N THR A 26 13.20 -12.72 -1.22
CA THR A 26 13.83 -12.45 -2.50
C THR A 26 12.88 -11.49 -3.22
N SER A 27 13.19 -10.20 -3.18
CA SER A 27 12.41 -9.22 -3.92
C SER A 27 12.41 -9.62 -5.39
N VAL A 28 11.22 -9.85 -5.96
CA VAL A 28 11.08 -10.03 -7.40
C VAL A 28 11.43 -8.69 -8.04
N VAL A 29 12.69 -8.51 -8.44
CA VAL A 29 13.12 -7.30 -9.13
C VAL A 29 12.89 -7.51 -10.62
N SER A 30 11.70 -7.11 -11.08
CA SER A 30 11.42 -6.95 -12.50
C SER A 30 11.75 -5.53 -12.94
N ASN A 31 12.21 -5.34 -14.17
CA ASN A 31 12.35 -3.99 -14.77
C ASN A 31 11.06 -3.18 -14.67
N LYS A 32 9.89 -3.84 -14.69
CA LYS A 32 8.59 -3.19 -14.48
C LYS A 32 8.46 -2.61 -13.07
N ILE A 33 8.91 -3.32 -12.04
CA ILE A 33 8.85 -2.87 -10.64
C ILE A 33 9.83 -1.71 -10.43
N ALA A 34 11.04 -1.81 -10.99
CA ALA A 34 12.03 -0.74 -10.92
C ALA A 34 11.51 0.57 -11.55
N ILE A 35 10.96 0.50 -12.77
CA ILE A 35 10.40 1.67 -13.46
C ILE A 35 9.16 2.21 -12.72
N THR A 36 8.27 1.33 -12.25
CA THR A 36 7.08 1.76 -11.50
C THR A 36 7.46 2.50 -10.23
N LYS A 37 8.51 2.06 -9.53
CA LYS A 37 9.04 2.77 -8.36
C LYS A 37 9.53 4.17 -8.73
N LEU A 38 10.26 4.33 -9.83
CA LEU A 38 10.70 5.65 -10.29
C LEU A 38 9.50 6.56 -10.60
N ILE A 39 8.53 6.05 -11.37
CA ILE A 39 7.30 6.78 -11.72
C ILE A 39 6.51 7.21 -10.48
N PHE A 40 6.43 6.35 -9.46
CA PHE A 40 5.66 6.63 -8.25
C PHE A 40 6.17 7.86 -7.47
N PHE A 41 7.47 8.14 -7.53
CA PHE A 41 8.12 9.25 -6.83
C PHE A 41 8.42 10.47 -7.72
N ASP A 42 8.12 10.41 -9.02
CA ASP A 42 8.42 11.50 -9.95
C ASP A 42 7.24 12.49 -10.04
N SER A 43 7.48 13.71 -9.54
CA SER A 43 6.52 14.81 -9.49
C SER A 43 6.38 15.59 -10.80
N ASN A 44 7.12 15.22 -11.84
CA ASN A 44 7.10 15.86 -13.16
C ASN A 44 6.21 15.13 -14.19
N LEU A 45 5.64 13.98 -13.82
CA LEU A 45 4.80 13.17 -14.70
C LEU A 45 3.34 13.62 -14.76
N ALA A 46 2.84 14.24 -13.70
CA ALA A 46 1.47 14.72 -13.64
C ALA A 46 1.28 15.96 -14.53
N LYS A 47 0.08 16.11 -15.09
CA LYS A 47 -0.30 17.27 -15.91
C LYS A 47 -0.15 18.59 -15.16
N LEU A 48 -0.27 18.55 -13.84
CA LEU A 48 0.15 19.62 -12.95
C LEU A 48 1.46 19.21 -12.27
N ILE A 49 2.52 20.00 -12.48
CA ILE A 49 3.83 19.78 -11.87
C ILE A 49 3.69 19.86 -10.34
N GLY A 50 4.38 18.96 -9.63
CA GLY A 50 4.48 18.98 -8.17
C GLY A 50 3.73 17.84 -7.46
N GLN A 51 3.07 16.96 -8.22
CA GLN A 51 2.28 15.85 -7.67
C GLN A 51 2.83 14.52 -8.18
N ALA A 52 3.23 13.66 -7.25
CA ALA A 52 3.64 12.28 -7.49
C ALA A 52 2.64 11.32 -6.81
N GLY A 53 2.70 10.02 -7.12
CA GLY A 53 1.96 9.02 -6.34
C GLY A 53 2.30 9.11 -4.84
N ALA A 54 3.56 9.37 -4.53
CA ALA A 54 4.06 9.55 -3.17
C ALA A 54 3.55 10.82 -2.46
N SER A 55 2.98 11.80 -3.17
CA SER A 55 2.45 13.04 -2.54
C SER A 55 1.28 12.75 -1.60
N TYR A 56 0.51 11.69 -1.85
CA TYR A 56 -0.64 11.25 -1.02
C TYR A 56 -0.48 9.88 -0.41
N HIS A 57 0.61 9.19 -0.74
CA HIS A 57 0.92 7.83 -0.32
C HIS A 57 2.37 7.80 0.16
N ALA A 58 2.63 8.43 1.30
CA ALA A 58 3.95 8.60 1.86
C ALA A 58 4.46 7.28 2.47
N ALA A 59 5.68 6.88 2.11
CA ALA A 59 6.30 5.66 2.64
C ALA A 59 6.43 5.68 4.18
N GLN A 60 6.54 6.87 4.78
CA GLN A 60 6.66 7.08 6.24
C GLN A 60 5.39 6.70 7.00
N THR A 61 4.23 6.73 6.33
CA THR A 61 2.92 6.43 6.90
C THR A 61 2.31 5.18 6.29
N ASP A 62 3.15 4.20 5.92
CA ASP A 62 2.74 2.95 5.28
C ASP A 62 2.00 3.18 3.94
N PHE A 63 2.45 4.17 3.17
CA PHE A 63 1.82 4.61 1.93
C PHE A 63 0.38 5.13 2.09
N SER A 64 0.08 5.72 3.24
CA SER A 64 -1.10 6.58 3.46
C SER A 64 -0.72 8.06 3.27
N ASP A 65 -1.71 8.96 3.33
CA ASP A 65 -1.45 10.39 3.38
C ASP A 65 -0.62 10.74 4.64
N LEU A 66 0.33 11.67 4.54
CA LEU A 66 1.20 12.07 5.66
C LEU A 66 0.41 12.76 6.77
N LEU A 67 -0.61 13.55 6.41
CA LEU A 67 -1.39 14.34 7.36
C LEU A 67 -2.64 13.61 7.84
N HIS A 68 -2.92 12.42 7.28
CA HIS A 68 -4.16 11.67 7.53
C HIS A 68 -5.44 12.54 7.50
N PRO A 69 -5.62 13.42 6.49
CA PRO A 69 -6.75 14.34 6.47
C PRO A 69 -8.05 13.59 6.16
N GLU A 70 -9.18 14.19 6.52
CA GLU A 70 -10.50 13.69 6.12
C GLU A 70 -10.69 13.76 4.60
N LEU A 71 -10.14 14.80 3.97
CA LEU A 71 -10.14 15.03 2.52
C LEU A 71 -8.72 15.36 2.08
N THR A 72 -8.24 14.73 1.01
CA THR A 72 -6.88 14.95 0.51
C THR A 72 -6.85 16.15 -0.45
N GLU A 73 -5.95 17.09 -0.21
CA GLU A 73 -5.70 18.23 -1.11
C GLU A 73 -5.01 17.77 -2.41
N GLY A 74 -5.25 18.46 -3.52
CA GLY A 74 -4.66 18.20 -4.82
C GLY A 74 -3.38 18.94 -5.15
N ALA A 75 -2.97 18.86 -6.42
CA ALA A 75 -1.88 19.66 -6.96
C ALA A 75 -2.22 21.16 -6.98
N LEU A 76 -3.51 21.49 -7.09
CA LEU A 76 -3.99 22.87 -6.97
C LEU A 76 -4.37 23.14 -5.52
N THR A 77 -3.73 24.14 -4.94
CA THR A 77 -4.04 24.62 -3.58
C THR A 77 -5.53 24.93 -3.43
N GLY A 78 -6.13 24.43 -2.35
CA GLY A 78 -7.55 24.60 -2.03
C GLY A 78 -8.50 23.67 -2.78
N ARG A 79 -8.00 22.77 -3.64
CA ARG A 79 -8.83 21.75 -4.30
C ARG A 79 -8.69 20.41 -3.58
N PHE A 80 -9.78 19.90 -3.03
CA PHE A 80 -9.79 18.67 -2.24
C PHE A 80 -10.52 17.55 -2.98
N SER A 81 -10.10 16.30 -2.74
CA SER A 81 -10.89 15.12 -3.09
C SER A 81 -12.15 15.04 -2.22
N SER A 82 -13.13 14.23 -2.66
CA SER A 82 -14.35 13.97 -1.89
C SER A 82 -14.17 12.98 -0.73
N ILE A 83 -13.00 12.34 -0.64
CA ILE A 83 -12.64 11.31 0.33
C ILE A 83 -11.13 11.38 0.63
N ASN A 84 -10.69 10.79 1.73
CA ASN A 84 -9.27 10.65 2.03
C ASN A 84 -8.53 9.70 1.08
N SER A 85 -7.21 9.89 0.97
CA SER A 85 -6.35 8.97 0.24
C SER A 85 -6.16 7.67 1.03
N SER A 86 -6.57 6.55 0.44
CA SER A 86 -6.40 5.22 1.04
C SER A 86 -4.92 4.89 1.22
N ARG A 87 -4.63 4.03 2.19
CA ARG A 87 -3.35 3.33 2.25
C ARG A 87 -3.14 2.49 0.97
N VAL A 88 -1.95 2.55 0.38
CA VAL A 88 -1.59 1.69 -0.77
C VAL A 88 -0.89 0.40 -0.35
N ALA A 89 -0.19 0.42 0.79
CA ALA A 89 0.40 -0.79 1.33
C ALA A 89 -0.67 -1.87 1.54
N HIS A 90 -0.30 -3.11 1.29
CA HIS A 90 -1.18 -4.28 1.43
C HIS A 90 -2.35 -4.34 0.43
N ASN A 91 -2.50 -3.39 -0.51
CA ASN A 91 -3.54 -3.46 -1.54
C ASN A 91 -3.41 -4.69 -2.45
N VAL A 92 -2.22 -5.27 -2.61
CA VAL A 92 -2.04 -6.56 -3.32
C VAL A 92 -2.84 -7.70 -2.69
N PHE A 93 -3.19 -7.57 -1.40
CA PHE A 93 -4.02 -8.52 -0.69
C PHE A 93 -5.50 -8.16 -0.75
N ALA A 94 -5.95 -7.10 -1.45
CA ALA A 94 -7.36 -6.72 -1.66
C ALA A 94 -8.15 -7.77 -2.49
N PRO A 95 -9.47 -7.98 -2.25
CA PRO A 95 -10.23 -9.06 -2.87
C PRO A 95 -10.69 -8.61 -4.23
N GLU A 96 -10.83 -9.55 -5.15
CA GLU A 96 -11.75 -9.28 -6.23
C GLU A 96 -13.19 -9.26 -5.72
N HIS A 97 -13.94 -8.26 -6.15
CA HIS A 97 -15.38 -8.15 -5.90
C HIS A 97 -16.09 -9.11 -6.87
N ILE A 98 -16.31 -10.35 -6.43
CA ILE A 98 -17.06 -11.35 -7.20
C ILE A 98 -18.47 -11.44 -6.61
N TYR A 99 -19.49 -11.30 -7.46
CA TYR A 99 -20.88 -11.53 -7.07
C TYR A 99 -21.21 -13.02 -7.23
N ASN A 100 -21.25 -13.76 -6.11
CA ASN A 100 -21.83 -15.10 -6.05
C ASN A 100 -23.21 -14.99 -5.37
N SER A 101 -24.27 -15.44 -6.04
CA SER A 101 -25.64 -15.44 -5.50
C SER A 101 -25.84 -16.42 -4.33
N THR A 102 -24.87 -17.30 -4.08
CA THR A 102 -25.00 -18.44 -3.14
C THR A 102 -24.12 -18.26 -1.90
N ASP A 103 -22.93 -17.68 -2.02
CA ASP A 103 -22.01 -17.47 -0.89
C ASP A 103 -21.73 -15.97 -0.69
N GLN A 104 -22.21 -15.40 0.40
CA GLN A 104 -22.02 -13.98 0.77
C GLN A 104 -20.58 -13.63 1.22
N LEU A 105 -19.59 -14.51 1.01
CA LEU A 105 -18.22 -14.34 1.54
C LEU A 105 -17.16 -14.71 0.49
N SER A 106 -16.29 -13.75 0.18
CA SER A 106 -15.20 -13.88 -0.78
C SER A 106 -13.83 -14.08 -0.09
N PHE A 107 -13.09 -15.14 -0.42
CA PHE A 107 -11.66 -15.31 -0.11
C PHE A 107 -10.79 -14.98 -1.34
N ARG A 108 -9.60 -14.42 -1.15
CA ARG A 108 -8.84 -13.70 -2.20
C ARG A 108 -7.66 -14.46 -2.76
N ASN A 109 -7.44 -14.31 -4.07
CA ASN A 109 -6.23 -14.75 -4.74
C ASN A 109 -5.18 -13.62 -4.80
N ILE A 110 -3.97 -13.91 -4.34
CA ILE A 110 -2.87 -13.00 -4.04
C ILE A 110 -2.15 -12.38 -5.28
N ALA A 111 -2.65 -12.64 -6.49
CA ALA A 111 -1.99 -12.27 -7.75
C ALA A 111 -2.66 -11.14 -8.57
N LEU A 112 -3.85 -10.63 -8.20
CA LEU A 112 -4.78 -9.95 -9.16
C LEU A 112 -5.57 -8.72 -8.62
N SER A 113 -5.09 -7.98 -7.62
CA SER A 113 -5.89 -7.04 -6.79
C SER A 113 -6.60 -5.85 -7.49
N ALA A 114 -7.73 -6.12 -8.14
CA ALA A 114 -8.80 -5.19 -8.53
C ALA A 114 -10.06 -5.50 -7.69
N PRO A 115 -11.07 -4.59 -7.59
CA PRO A 115 -11.11 -3.25 -8.14
C PRO A 115 -10.46 -2.19 -7.22
N TYR A 116 -9.99 -1.11 -7.82
CA TYR A 116 -9.32 0.02 -7.19
C TYR A 116 -10.32 1.16 -6.89
N PHE A 117 -9.94 2.02 -5.94
CA PHE A 117 -10.75 3.05 -5.27
C PHE A 117 -11.69 2.49 -4.21
N HIS A 118 -12.09 3.35 -3.26
CA HIS A 118 -12.99 3.00 -2.15
C HIS A 118 -14.33 2.40 -2.61
N ASN A 119 -14.77 2.73 -3.82
CA ASN A 119 -16.01 2.24 -4.44
C ASN A 119 -15.79 1.15 -5.51
N GLY A 120 -14.53 0.76 -5.77
CA GLY A 120 -14.21 -0.19 -6.82
C GLY A 120 -14.49 0.29 -8.26
N SER A 121 -14.45 1.60 -8.52
CA SER A 121 -14.79 2.16 -9.85
C SER A 121 -13.81 1.77 -10.96
N PHE A 122 -12.59 1.37 -10.62
CA PHE A 122 -11.54 1.03 -11.59
C PHE A 122 -11.13 -0.43 -11.47
N LYS A 123 -10.98 -1.13 -12.59
CA LYS A 123 -10.59 -2.54 -12.62
C LYS A 123 -9.08 -2.72 -12.73
N THR A 124 -8.35 -1.71 -13.20
CA THR A 124 -6.90 -1.83 -13.36
C THR A 124 -6.17 -0.56 -12.90
N VAL A 125 -4.92 -0.70 -12.43
CA VAL A 125 -4.04 0.45 -12.16
C VAL A 125 -3.88 1.34 -13.41
N LYS A 126 -3.91 0.75 -14.61
CA LYS A 126 -3.80 1.49 -15.87
C LYS A 126 -4.97 2.47 -16.06
N GLU A 127 -6.16 2.15 -15.56
CA GLU A 127 -7.33 3.04 -15.61
C GLU A 127 -7.27 4.14 -14.54
N VAL A 128 -6.59 3.89 -13.41
CA VAL A 128 -6.40 4.85 -12.32
C VAL A 128 -5.47 6.01 -12.72
N ILE A 129 -4.43 5.73 -13.50
CA ILE A 129 -3.43 6.73 -13.94
C ILE A 129 -4.06 7.94 -14.65
N PRO A 130 -4.87 7.79 -15.73
CA PRO A 130 -5.44 8.93 -16.43
C PRO A 130 -6.42 9.73 -15.55
N PHE A 131 -7.09 9.10 -14.58
CA PHE A 131 -7.94 9.81 -13.61
C PHE A 131 -7.12 10.80 -12.78
N TYR A 132 -6.05 10.34 -12.10
CA TYR A 132 -5.22 11.22 -11.27
C TYR A 132 -4.53 12.31 -12.08
N ASN A 133 -4.18 12.03 -13.34
CA ASN A 133 -3.52 13.00 -14.20
C ASN A 133 -4.39 14.24 -14.51
N VAL A 134 -5.71 14.13 -14.44
CA VAL A 134 -6.64 15.24 -14.75
C VAL A 134 -7.59 15.57 -13.62
N ARG A 135 -7.49 14.88 -12.47
CA ARG A 135 -8.40 14.99 -11.33
C ARG A 135 -8.62 16.44 -10.92
N ASP A 136 -7.53 17.21 -10.83
CA ASP A 136 -7.54 18.56 -10.24
C ASP A 136 -7.92 19.66 -11.24
N ILE A 137 -8.08 19.35 -12.52
CA ILE A 137 -8.39 20.31 -13.58
C ILE A 137 -9.65 19.99 -14.37
N SER A 138 -10.15 18.75 -14.24
CA SER A 138 -11.42 18.35 -14.84
C SER A 138 -12.56 18.71 -13.89
N PRO A 139 -13.69 19.22 -14.40
CA PRO A 139 -14.89 19.46 -13.62
C PRO A 139 -15.52 18.16 -13.12
#